data_AF-A0A969F4V2-F1
#
_entry.id   AF-A0A969F4V2-F1
#
_cell.length_a   1.000
_cell.length_b   1.000
_cell.length_c   1.000
_cell.angle_alpha   90.00
_cell.angle_beta   90.00
_cell.angle_gamma   90.00
#
_symmetry.space_group_name_H-M   'P 1'
#
loop_
_entity.id
_entity.type
_entity.pdbx_description
1 polymer ?
#
loop_
_entity_poly.entity_id
_entity_poly.type
_entity_poly.pdbx_seq_one_letter_code
_entity_poly.pdbx_strand_id
1 'polypeptide(L)'
;MALRIPNLIHVPAGAHYDEAANGVLAAEIGLEGERPVFIPSYTGKEVLFFYLAGGLMRLVGEGVFVLRLTAVFVSLLTIATTYWLGMELCHDRRIALLAAALLAVSFWHLLLSRLGFRAITLPLLQALTIAALWRAYRQNRWPWLFAAGVFMGLAAYTYLAVRLFPVLLIIALLPILLNKADWRRRWGQTAVFALIALLVATPLLLYFWQHPQAFWVRIGQVSPGQNSLSLSESLWKSLEMLFLQGDPYVRFNMPGRPLFDWFWGGLLIVGWLVLLSRWRTIATDWQRSGYLLLILAPLIMLLPTALAVNEIVPSNLRAIGLIPFIFYLPPIGLITLLNDLYKRFQRPEPTTGAIITFVLLLIVGGLTAERLYFRQWGVRNDLFLATDGDLTAVAQFLNTYDLSHKQLYVAALHYQHPTLAYLSEAYDQIKWLPESEAVVFPAEGTAVIIYPANSPLPRWASPYFSQAALLPSPNAPDGGPAFLAYEVSQPPSLNISHPVGIDFGGSITLLGYDLEEGAPDGTVPLTLYWQVTQPQSGDYTPFAHLEDSQGHRWSQVETFAYPLHNGHGERSLCSV
;
A
#
# COMPACT_ATOMS: atom_id res chain seq x y z
N MET A 1 19.02 6.93 7.71
CA MET A 1 18.70 6.26 8.99
C MET A 1 17.87 7.17 9.89
N ALA A 2 18.32 8.39 10.21
CA ALA A 2 17.62 9.33 11.11
C ALA A 2 16.11 9.52 10.82
N LEU A 3 15.68 9.56 9.55
CA LEU A 3 14.26 9.69 9.19
C LEU A 3 13.49 8.35 9.16
N ARG A 4 14.19 7.23 8.97
CA ARG A 4 13.56 5.95 8.60
C ARG A 4 13.35 4.99 9.77
N ILE A 5 14.17 5.08 10.82
CA ILE A 5 14.14 4.14 11.96
C ILE A 5 13.28 4.62 13.14
N PRO A 6 13.23 5.91 13.52
CA PRO A 6 12.47 6.31 14.70
C PRO A 6 10.97 6.03 14.58
N ASN A 7 10.33 5.63 15.68
CA ASN A 7 8.87 5.43 15.79
C ASN A 7 8.24 4.55 14.69
N LEU A 8 8.91 3.48 14.27
CA LEU A 8 8.39 2.59 13.22
C LEU A 8 7.05 1.92 13.58
N ILE A 9 6.81 1.66 14.87
CA ILE A 9 5.54 1.06 15.33
C ILE A 9 4.41 2.10 15.32
N HIS A 10 4.69 3.33 15.75
CA HIS A 10 3.67 4.34 16.05
C HIS A 10 3.39 5.34 14.91
N VAL A 11 4.24 5.42 13.88
CA VAL A 11 4.02 6.33 12.74
C VAL A 11 4.23 5.60 11.40
N PRO A 12 3.15 5.37 10.61
CA PRO A 12 1.75 5.71 10.92
C PRO A 12 1.18 4.90 12.09
N ALA A 13 0.11 5.40 12.70
CA ALA A 13 -0.47 4.90 13.94
C ALA A 13 -1.10 3.50 13.82
N GLY A 14 -1.68 3.19 12.66
CA GLY A 14 -2.25 1.88 12.40
C GLY A 14 -1.44 1.02 11.42
N ALA A 15 -1.75 -0.28 11.42
CA ALA A 15 -1.32 -1.23 10.41
C ALA A 15 -2.52 -1.56 9.51
N HIS A 16 -2.69 -0.78 8.43
CA HIS A 16 -3.77 -0.96 7.46
C HIS A 16 -3.91 -2.43 7.04
N TYR A 17 -5.13 -2.92 6.77
CA TYR A 17 -5.39 -4.33 6.48
C TYR A 17 -4.48 -4.93 5.40
N ASP A 18 -4.15 -4.20 4.32
CA ASP A 18 -3.17 -4.66 3.32
C ASP A 18 -1.75 -4.88 3.90
N GLU A 19 -1.31 -4.00 4.81
CA GLU A 19 -0.02 -4.09 5.49
C GLU A 19 -0.05 -5.19 6.56
N ALA A 20 -1.12 -5.28 7.34
CA ALA A 20 -1.33 -6.34 8.33
C ALA A 20 -1.37 -7.73 7.66
N ALA A 21 -2.11 -7.88 6.56
CA ALA A 21 -2.09 -9.09 5.75
C ALA A 21 -0.69 -9.41 5.23
N ASN A 22 0.15 -8.41 4.93
CA ASN A 22 1.54 -8.68 4.56
C ASN A 22 2.37 -9.20 5.73
N GLY A 23 2.06 -8.77 6.96
CA GLY A 23 2.64 -9.28 8.19
C GLY A 23 2.34 -10.76 8.38
N VAL A 24 1.05 -11.14 8.32
CA VAL A 24 0.59 -12.53 8.42
C VAL A 24 1.27 -13.42 7.37
N LEU A 25 1.22 -13.02 6.09
CA LEU A 25 1.87 -13.78 5.00
C LEU A 25 3.39 -13.91 5.17
N ALA A 26 4.05 -12.91 5.76
CA ALA A 26 5.48 -12.98 6.05
C ALA A 26 5.76 -13.93 7.24
N ALA A 27 4.88 -13.97 8.24
CA ALA A 27 4.96 -14.88 9.38
C ALA A 27 4.75 -16.33 8.95
N GLU A 28 3.74 -16.63 8.13
CA GLU A 28 3.51 -17.96 7.53
C GLU A 28 4.78 -18.47 6.81
N ILE A 29 5.42 -17.63 6.00
CA ILE A 29 6.67 -17.98 5.32
C ILE A 29 7.82 -18.15 6.33
N GLY A 30 8.01 -17.20 7.25
CA GLY A 30 9.17 -17.15 8.14
C GLY A 30 9.16 -18.22 9.24
N LEU A 31 7.98 -18.45 9.83
CA LEU A 31 7.76 -19.17 11.07
C LEU A 31 7.05 -20.51 10.86
N GLU A 32 6.06 -20.58 9.97
CA GLU A 32 5.29 -21.81 9.70
C GLU A 32 5.91 -22.68 8.59
N GLY A 33 6.77 -22.07 7.76
CA GLY A 33 7.54 -22.79 6.76
C GLY A 33 6.92 -22.80 5.36
N GLU A 34 5.90 -21.98 5.11
CA GLU A 34 5.28 -21.84 3.80
C GLU A 34 6.27 -21.38 2.72
N ARG A 35 6.18 -21.95 1.52
CA ARG A 35 7.11 -21.67 0.39
C ARG A 35 6.38 -21.35 -0.92
N PRO A 36 5.49 -20.35 -0.95
CA PRO A 36 4.77 -20.00 -2.17
C PRO A 36 5.73 -19.42 -3.22
N VAL A 37 5.46 -19.74 -4.49
CA VAL A 37 6.07 -19.07 -5.64
C VAL A 37 5.31 -17.78 -5.97
N PHE A 38 4.01 -17.77 -5.70
CA PHE A 38 3.08 -16.66 -5.84
C PHE A 38 1.95 -16.85 -4.81
N ILE A 39 1.48 -15.76 -4.21
CA ILE A 39 0.37 -15.81 -3.23
C ILE A 39 -0.91 -15.39 -3.94
N PRO A 40 -1.88 -16.29 -4.20
CA PRO A 40 -3.10 -15.97 -4.95
C PRO A 40 -4.10 -15.14 -4.15
N SER A 41 -4.09 -15.24 -2.82
CA SER A 41 -4.94 -14.46 -1.92
C SER A 41 -4.70 -12.94 -2.06
N TYR A 42 -5.67 -12.14 -1.62
CA TYR A 42 -5.57 -10.66 -1.63
C TYR A 42 -5.19 -10.07 -3.00
N THR A 43 -5.86 -10.51 -4.07
CA THR A 43 -5.66 -10.04 -5.46
C THR A 43 -4.31 -10.40 -6.11
N GLY A 44 -3.55 -11.30 -5.51
CA GLY A 44 -2.28 -11.79 -6.06
C GLY A 44 -1.06 -10.98 -5.61
N LYS A 45 -0.06 -11.65 -5.02
CA LYS A 45 1.16 -11.03 -4.51
C LYS A 45 2.43 -11.79 -4.89
N GLU A 46 3.38 -11.05 -5.42
CA GLU A 46 4.74 -11.52 -5.68
C GLU A 46 5.58 -11.57 -4.38
N VAL A 47 6.40 -12.62 -4.25
CA VAL A 47 6.82 -13.15 -2.94
C VAL A 47 8.12 -12.56 -2.35
N LEU A 48 8.93 -11.81 -3.11
CA LEU A 48 10.30 -11.48 -2.69
C LEU A 48 10.35 -10.74 -1.35
N PHE A 49 9.51 -9.74 -1.16
CA PHE A 49 9.47 -8.98 0.08
C PHE A 49 9.07 -9.83 1.29
N PHE A 50 8.14 -10.77 1.10
CA PHE A 50 7.65 -11.64 2.18
C PHE A 50 8.72 -12.62 2.63
N TYR A 51 9.53 -13.16 1.71
CA TYR A 51 10.70 -13.95 2.07
C TYR A 51 11.74 -13.14 2.87
N LEU A 52 11.98 -11.87 2.50
CA LEU A 52 12.88 -11.00 3.25
C LEU A 52 12.33 -10.69 4.66
N ALA A 53 11.04 -10.36 4.75
CA ALA A 53 10.38 -10.04 6.01
C ALA A 53 10.28 -11.26 6.91
N GLY A 54 9.82 -12.40 6.41
CA GLY A 54 9.73 -13.66 7.15
C GLY A 54 11.09 -14.18 7.60
N GLY A 55 12.12 -14.04 6.77
CA GLY A 55 13.50 -14.34 7.16
C GLY A 55 13.98 -13.48 8.34
N LEU A 56 13.61 -12.20 8.37
CA LEU A 56 13.93 -11.32 9.50
C LEU A 56 13.08 -11.61 10.73
N MET A 57 11.81 -11.97 10.56
CA MET A 57 10.91 -12.40 11.64
C MET A 57 11.42 -13.64 12.35
N ARG A 58 12.01 -14.59 11.62
CA ARG A 58 12.68 -15.76 12.22
C ARG A 58 13.86 -15.40 13.13
N LEU A 59 14.50 -14.26 12.91
CA LEU A 59 15.67 -13.81 13.68
C LEU A 59 15.29 -12.90 14.86
N VAL A 60 14.26 -12.05 14.69
CA VAL A 60 13.92 -10.98 15.64
C VAL A 60 12.59 -11.21 16.35
N GLY A 61 11.68 -11.97 15.76
CA GLY A 61 10.29 -12.14 16.20
C GLY A 61 9.28 -11.57 15.19
N GLU A 62 8.03 -11.97 15.33
CA GLU A 62 6.92 -11.41 14.55
C GLU A 62 6.56 -9.99 15.02
N GLY A 63 6.03 -9.17 14.11
CA GLY A 63 5.42 -7.89 14.47
C GLY A 63 5.64 -6.77 13.45
N VAL A 64 4.81 -5.72 13.57
CA VAL A 64 4.82 -4.53 12.70
C VAL A 64 6.22 -3.90 12.61
N PHE A 65 6.95 -3.86 13.71
CA PHE A 65 8.31 -3.34 13.75
C PHE A 65 9.22 -4.05 12.73
N VAL A 66 9.23 -5.38 12.72
CA VAL A 66 10.12 -6.18 11.87
C VAL A 66 9.72 -6.09 10.41
N LEU A 67 8.41 -6.09 10.13
CA LEU A 67 7.88 -5.87 8.79
C LEU A 67 8.32 -4.51 8.21
N ARG A 68 8.14 -3.43 8.96
CA ARG A 68 8.54 -2.08 8.53
C ARG A 68 10.05 -1.90 8.50
N LEU A 69 10.78 -2.53 9.42
CA LEU A 69 12.24 -2.54 9.44
C LEU A 69 12.82 -3.19 8.17
N THR A 70 12.17 -4.23 7.64
CA THR A 70 12.53 -4.84 6.35
C THR A 70 12.44 -3.82 5.21
N ALA A 71 11.35 -3.04 5.14
CA ALA A 71 11.21 -1.97 4.16
C ALA A 71 12.28 -0.87 4.33
N VAL A 72 12.63 -0.53 5.58
CA VAL A 72 13.72 0.42 5.87
C VAL A 72 15.04 -0.09 5.31
N PHE A 73 15.42 -1.34 5.56
CA PHE A 73 16.66 -1.91 5.03
C PHE A 73 16.72 -1.87 3.50
N VAL A 74 15.65 -2.30 2.83
CA VAL A 74 15.53 -2.24 1.37
C VAL A 74 15.71 -0.80 0.88
N SER A 75 15.08 0.18 1.52
CA SER A 75 15.17 1.58 1.10
C SER A 75 16.56 2.20 1.28
N LEU A 76 17.32 1.79 2.31
CA LEU A 76 18.69 2.25 2.52
C LEU A 76 19.61 1.71 1.43
N LEU A 77 19.42 0.45 1.04
CA LEU A 77 20.10 -0.15 -0.11
C LEU A 77 19.70 0.55 -1.41
N THR A 78 18.44 0.96 -1.57
CA THR A 78 18.00 1.74 -2.73
C THR A 78 18.78 3.04 -2.83
N ILE A 79 18.90 3.80 -1.73
CA ILE A 79 19.67 5.07 -1.70
C ILE A 79 21.14 4.84 -2.06
N ALA A 80 21.79 3.83 -1.47
CA ALA A 80 23.17 3.50 -1.77
C ALA A 80 23.35 3.08 -3.24
N THR A 81 22.40 2.31 -3.77
CA THR A 81 22.40 1.87 -5.17
C THR A 81 22.12 3.03 -6.12
N THR A 82 21.33 4.04 -5.74
CA THR A 82 21.17 5.27 -6.53
C THR A 82 22.50 6.02 -6.68
N TYR A 83 23.32 6.08 -5.64
CA TYR A 83 24.66 6.64 -5.82
C TYR A 83 25.48 5.80 -6.82
N TRP A 84 25.49 4.48 -6.67
CA TRP A 84 26.23 3.60 -7.58
C TRP A 84 25.74 3.71 -9.03
N LEU A 85 24.43 3.64 -9.25
CA LEU A 85 23.79 3.77 -10.56
C LEU A 85 24.15 5.13 -11.21
N GLY A 86 24.14 6.23 -10.47
CA GLY A 86 24.56 7.54 -10.99
C GLY A 86 26.01 7.57 -11.48
N MET A 87 26.91 6.86 -10.79
CA MET A 87 28.32 6.69 -11.22
C MET A 87 28.45 5.87 -12.52
N GLU A 88 27.54 4.92 -12.73
CA GLU A 88 27.49 4.10 -13.94
C GLU A 88 26.86 4.84 -15.13
N LEU A 89 25.79 5.61 -14.91
CA LEU A 89 25.07 6.33 -15.98
C LEU A 89 25.72 7.67 -16.36
N CYS A 90 26.00 8.51 -15.37
CA CYS A 90 26.37 9.91 -15.59
C CYS A 90 27.88 10.15 -15.54
N HIS A 91 28.62 9.24 -14.89
CA HIS A 91 30.06 9.38 -14.64
C HIS A 91 30.46 10.68 -13.91
N ASP A 92 29.53 11.25 -13.16
CA ASP A 92 29.72 12.46 -12.38
C ASP A 92 29.33 12.20 -10.92
N ARG A 93 30.32 12.28 -10.02
CA ARG A 93 30.14 12.06 -8.58
C ARG A 93 29.15 13.03 -7.97
N ARG A 94 29.09 14.27 -8.47
CA ARG A 94 28.22 15.33 -7.94
C ARG A 94 26.75 15.00 -8.22
N ILE A 95 26.45 14.58 -9.46
CA ILE A 95 25.11 14.15 -9.86
C ILE A 95 24.66 12.94 -9.05
N ALA A 96 25.53 11.94 -8.91
CA ALA A 96 25.24 10.72 -8.14
C ALA A 96 24.96 11.02 -6.65
N LEU A 97 25.78 11.85 -6.01
CA LEU A 97 25.59 12.23 -4.60
C LEU A 97 24.30 13.04 -4.39
N LEU A 98 24.04 14.02 -5.25
CA LEU A 98 22.84 14.84 -5.16
C LEU A 98 21.57 14.03 -5.41
N ALA A 99 21.57 13.10 -6.37
CA ALA A 99 20.43 12.21 -6.63
C ALA A 99 20.13 11.31 -5.43
N ALA A 100 21.17 10.71 -4.84
CA ALA A 100 21.02 9.90 -3.63
C ALA A 100 20.55 10.73 -2.43
N ALA A 101 21.04 11.97 -2.26
CA ALA A 101 20.60 12.88 -1.22
C ALA A 101 19.13 13.29 -1.39
N LEU A 102 18.71 13.62 -2.62
CA LEU A 102 17.32 13.96 -2.93
C LEU A 102 16.39 12.79 -2.61
N LEU A 103 16.76 11.58 -3.02
CA LEU A 103 16.01 10.37 -2.70
C LEU A 103 15.96 10.10 -1.19
N ALA A 104 17.04 10.38 -0.47
CA ALA A 104 17.14 10.17 0.97
C ALA A 104 16.17 11.07 1.75
N VAL A 105 15.98 12.32 1.32
CA VAL A 105 15.07 13.30 1.95
C VAL A 105 13.71 13.43 1.24
N SER A 106 13.46 12.65 0.19
CA SER A 106 12.18 12.64 -0.51
C SER A 106 11.09 12.09 0.41
N PHE A 107 10.00 12.86 0.58
CA PHE A 107 8.82 12.42 1.32
C PHE A 107 8.20 11.16 0.72
N TRP A 108 8.11 11.08 -0.62
CA TRP A 108 7.53 9.93 -1.32
C TRP A 108 8.27 8.63 -1.00
N HIS A 109 9.61 8.63 -1.12
CA HIS A 109 10.39 7.45 -0.80
C HIS A 109 10.51 7.20 0.71
N LEU A 110 10.51 8.25 1.54
CA LEU A 110 10.47 8.11 3.00
C LEU A 110 9.20 7.41 3.45
N LEU A 111 8.04 7.85 2.96
CA LEU A 111 6.74 7.28 3.29
C LEU A 111 6.72 5.79 2.94
N LEU A 112 7.01 5.43 1.68
CA LEU A 112 6.98 4.04 1.24
C LEU A 112 8.04 3.17 1.93
N SER A 113 9.16 3.76 2.37
CA SER A 113 10.21 3.02 3.09
C SER A 113 9.85 2.63 4.52
N ARG A 114 8.73 3.16 5.05
CA ARG A 114 8.27 2.95 6.42
C ARG A 114 6.98 2.13 6.49
N LEU A 115 6.50 1.67 5.35
CA LEU A 115 5.34 0.78 5.24
C LEU A 115 5.81 -0.62 4.83
N GLY A 116 5.18 -1.65 5.38
CA GLY A 116 5.39 -3.07 5.09
C GLY A 116 4.89 -3.51 3.72
N PHE A 117 5.17 -2.76 2.66
CA PHE A 117 4.72 -3.05 1.30
C PHE A 117 5.83 -3.60 0.42
N ARG A 118 5.53 -4.69 -0.29
CA ARG A 118 6.42 -5.33 -1.27
C ARG A 118 6.95 -4.41 -2.35
N ALA A 119 6.19 -3.36 -2.69
CA ALA A 119 6.55 -2.39 -3.71
C ALA A 119 7.94 -1.79 -3.51
N ILE A 120 8.38 -1.57 -2.27
CA ILE A 120 9.67 -0.93 -1.95
C ILE A 120 10.89 -1.70 -2.50
N THR A 121 10.75 -2.99 -2.82
CA THR A 121 11.81 -3.81 -3.41
C THR A 121 12.05 -3.53 -4.90
N LEU A 122 11.07 -3.00 -5.61
CA LEU A 122 11.16 -2.74 -7.05
C LEU A 122 12.25 -1.70 -7.40
N PRO A 123 12.27 -0.49 -6.79
CA PRO A 123 13.32 0.50 -7.05
C PRO A 123 14.73 -0.03 -6.85
N LEU A 124 14.95 -0.83 -5.80
CA LEU A 124 16.25 -1.44 -5.49
C LEU A 124 16.69 -2.35 -6.64
N LEU A 125 15.83 -3.31 -7.03
CA LEU A 125 16.20 -4.29 -8.04
C LEU A 125 16.35 -3.68 -9.44
N GLN A 126 15.55 -2.67 -9.79
CA GLN A 126 15.75 -1.91 -11.02
C GLN A 126 17.09 -1.19 -11.03
N ALA A 127 17.44 -0.52 -9.93
CA ALA A 127 18.69 0.22 -9.84
C ALA A 127 19.91 -0.72 -9.87
N LEU A 128 19.86 -1.84 -9.15
CA LEU A 128 20.90 -2.88 -9.16
C LEU A 128 21.06 -3.50 -10.55
N THR A 129 19.95 -3.81 -11.22
CA THR A 129 19.95 -4.35 -12.59
C THR A 129 20.70 -3.42 -13.53
N ILE A 130 20.35 -2.14 -13.55
CA ILE A 130 20.95 -1.17 -14.48
C ILE A 130 22.40 -0.87 -14.10
N ALA A 131 22.70 -0.67 -12.82
CA ALA A 131 24.07 -0.39 -12.38
C ALA A 131 25.02 -1.54 -12.73
N ALA A 132 24.62 -2.78 -12.46
CA ALA A 132 25.39 -3.97 -12.83
C ALA A 132 25.49 -4.12 -14.35
N LEU A 133 24.42 -3.92 -15.10
CA LEU A 133 24.39 -4.08 -16.55
C LEU A 133 25.28 -3.04 -17.26
N TRP A 134 25.20 -1.77 -16.87
CA TRP A 134 26.07 -0.72 -17.42
C TRP A 134 27.52 -1.00 -17.09
N ARG A 135 27.82 -1.41 -15.85
CA ARG A 135 29.17 -1.81 -15.47
C ARG A 135 29.68 -2.99 -16.31
N ALA A 136 28.82 -3.98 -16.57
CA ALA A 136 29.13 -5.13 -17.41
C ALA A 136 29.50 -4.71 -18.84
N TYR A 137 28.73 -3.81 -19.46
CA TYR A 137 29.02 -3.33 -20.82
C TYR A 137 30.28 -2.48 -20.89
N ARG A 138 30.52 -1.61 -19.90
CA ARG A 138 31.72 -0.75 -19.86
C ARG A 138 33.00 -1.53 -19.60
N GLN A 139 32.97 -2.42 -18.60
CA GLN A 139 34.15 -3.19 -18.19
C GLN A 139 34.30 -4.51 -18.96
N ASN A 140 33.29 -4.89 -19.74
CA ASN A 140 33.24 -6.17 -20.45
C ASN A 140 33.43 -7.38 -19.52
N ARG A 141 32.83 -7.33 -18.32
CA ARG A 141 32.99 -8.34 -17.27
C ARG A 141 31.72 -9.17 -17.07
N TRP A 142 31.84 -10.47 -17.27
CA TRP A 142 30.76 -11.45 -17.11
C TRP A 142 30.11 -11.51 -15.71
N PRO A 143 30.85 -11.38 -14.58
CA PRO A 143 30.21 -11.40 -13.26
C PRO A 143 29.16 -10.31 -13.07
N TRP A 144 29.39 -9.11 -13.62
CA TRP A 144 28.41 -8.03 -13.56
C TRP A 144 27.20 -8.28 -14.47
N LEU A 145 27.42 -8.94 -15.62
CA LEU A 145 26.33 -9.34 -16.52
C LEU A 145 25.44 -10.40 -15.85
N PHE A 146 26.06 -11.36 -15.17
CA PHE A 146 25.36 -12.38 -14.40
C PHE A 146 24.55 -11.76 -13.26
N ALA A 147 25.18 -10.88 -12.47
CA ALA A 147 24.49 -10.16 -11.40
C ALA A 147 23.30 -9.33 -11.94
N ALA A 148 23.47 -8.64 -13.07
CA ALA A 148 22.38 -7.90 -13.71
C ALA A 148 21.20 -8.81 -14.09
N GLY A 149 21.48 -9.98 -14.69
CA GLY A 149 20.45 -10.95 -15.04
C GLY A 149 19.71 -11.47 -13.82
N VAL A 150 20.44 -11.79 -12.74
CA VAL A 150 19.83 -12.23 -11.47
C VAL A 150 18.93 -11.14 -10.89
N PHE A 151 19.39 -9.89 -10.81
CA PHE A 151 18.58 -8.80 -10.30
C PHE A 151 17.34 -8.53 -11.16
N MET A 152 17.45 -8.65 -12.48
CA MET A 152 16.32 -8.52 -13.40
C MET A 152 15.29 -9.63 -13.19
N GLY A 153 15.74 -10.89 -13.04
CA GLY A 153 14.86 -12.00 -12.76
C GLY A 153 14.18 -11.89 -11.39
N LEU A 154 14.92 -11.49 -10.36
CA LEU A 154 14.38 -11.22 -9.03
C LEU A 154 13.39 -10.04 -9.05
N ALA A 155 13.57 -9.05 -9.94
CA ALA A 155 12.65 -7.93 -10.08
C ALA A 155 11.23 -8.40 -10.45
N ALA A 156 11.08 -9.53 -11.16
CA ALA A 156 9.78 -10.12 -11.46
C ALA A 156 8.97 -10.50 -10.21
N TYR A 157 9.63 -10.73 -9.08
CA TYR A 157 9.02 -11.13 -7.80
C TYR A 157 8.71 -9.94 -6.87
N THR A 158 8.73 -8.70 -7.39
CA THR A 158 8.59 -7.47 -6.57
C THR A 158 7.18 -6.89 -6.59
N TYR A 159 6.86 -6.14 -7.65
CA TYR A 159 5.63 -5.36 -7.81
C TYR A 159 5.20 -5.26 -9.26
N LEU A 160 3.89 -5.24 -9.48
CA LEU A 160 3.27 -5.31 -10.81
C LEU A 160 3.84 -4.30 -11.82
N ALA A 161 4.21 -3.10 -11.37
CA ALA A 161 4.80 -2.06 -12.20
C ALA A 161 6.10 -2.49 -12.91
N VAL A 162 6.75 -3.57 -12.45
CA VAL A 162 7.94 -4.15 -13.08
C VAL A 162 7.69 -4.59 -14.53
N ARG A 163 6.44 -4.88 -14.92
CA ARG A 163 6.12 -5.35 -16.28
C ARG A 163 6.51 -4.36 -17.38
N LEU A 164 6.60 -3.06 -17.08
CA LEU A 164 7.06 -2.05 -18.05
C LEU A 164 8.58 -1.82 -18.04
N PHE A 165 9.28 -2.35 -17.03
CA PHE A 165 10.71 -2.21 -16.91
C PHE A 165 11.50 -2.87 -18.06
N PRO A 166 11.19 -4.11 -18.51
CA PRO A 166 11.81 -4.69 -19.70
C PRO A 166 11.66 -3.80 -20.95
N VAL A 167 10.48 -3.19 -21.14
CA VAL A 167 10.20 -2.32 -22.29
C VAL A 167 11.12 -1.09 -22.27
N LEU A 168 11.21 -0.42 -21.12
CA LEU A 168 12.14 0.69 -20.92
C LEU A 168 13.58 0.27 -21.24
N LEU A 169 14.01 -0.89 -20.72
CA LEU A 169 15.38 -1.37 -20.87
C LEU A 169 15.72 -1.71 -22.33
N ILE A 170 14.83 -2.41 -23.05
CA ILE A 170 15.02 -2.76 -24.46
C ILE A 170 15.25 -1.50 -25.30
N ILE A 171 14.41 -0.49 -25.13
CA ILE A 171 14.51 0.75 -25.90
C ILE A 171 15.78 1.53 -25.49
N ALA A 172 16.08 1.61 -24.20
CA ALA A 172 17.28 2.29 -23.69
C ALA A 172 18.59 1.66 -24.18
N LEU A 173 18.63 0.34 -24.43
CA LEU A 173 19.83 -0.36 -24.89
C LEU A 173 20.10 -0.22 -26.39
N LEU A 174 19.17 0.32 -27.19
CA LEU A 174 19.32 0.43 -28.65
C LEU A 174 20.65 1.05 -29.12
N PRO A 175 21.17 2.15 -28.54
CA PRO A 175 22.49 2.67 -28.92
C PRO A 175 23.63 1.66 -28.79
N ILE A 176 23.67 0.90 -27.68
CA ILE A 176 24.69 -0.13 -27.45
C ILE A 176 24.51 -1.27 -28.45
N LEU A 177 23.27 -1.70 -28.71
CA LEU A 177 22.96 -2.85 -29.58
C LEU A 177 23.14 -2.56 -31.06
N LEU A 178 22.99 -1.30 -31.48
CA LEU A 178 23.09 -0.85 -32.86
C LEU A 178 24.50 -0.33 -33.22
N ASN A 179 25.44 -0.31 -32.26
CA ASN A 179 26.83 0.04 -32.55
C ASN A 179 27.45 -0.99 -33.49
N LYS A 180 27.70 -0.60 -34.74
CA LYS A 180 28.26 -1.44 -35.80
C LYS A 180 29.60 -2.12 -35.44
N ALA A 181 30.42 -1.51 -34.58
CA ALA A 181 31.71 -2.07 -34.20
C ALA A 181 31.58 -3.33 -33.33
N ASP A 182 30.62 -3.35 -32.41
CA ASP A 182 30.51 -4.38 -31.36
C ASP A 182 29.16 -5.12 -31.34
N TRP A 183 28.24 -4.85 -32.26
CA TRP A 183 26.84 -5.29 -32.16
C TRP A 183 26.68 -6.78 -31.87
N ARG A 184 27.40 -7.68 -32.58
CA ARG A 184 27.31 -9.14 -32.35
C ARG A 184 27.63 -9.52 -30.91
N ARG A 185 28.69 -8.92 -30.35
CA ARG A 185 29.09 -9.13 -28.96
C ARG A 185 28.05 -8.58 -28.00
N ARG A 186 27.51 -7.39 -28.26
CA ARG A 186 26.50 -6.75 -27.41
C ARG A 186 25.18 -7.51 -27.42
N TRP A 187 24.75 -8.03 -28.56
CA TRP A 187 23.61 -8.94 -28.66
C TRP A 187 23.87 -10.25 -27.92
N GLY A 188 25.06 -10.85 -28.04
CA GLY A 188 25.43 -12.03 -27.26
C GLY A 188 25.41 -11.79 -25.75
N GLN A 189 25.96 -10.67 -25.28
CA GLN A 189 25.90 -10.27 -23.86
C GLN A 189 24.46 -10.04 -23.40
N THR A 190 23.65 -9.35 -24.21
CA THR A 190 22.23 -9.10 -23.89
C THR A 190 21.42 -10.40 -23.85
N ALA A 191 21.70 -11.34 -24.76
CA ALA A 191 21.04 -12.64 -24.79
C ALA A 191 21.38 -13.47 -23.53
N VAL A 192 22.64 -13.46 -23.09
CA VAL A 192 23.03 -14.13 -21.84
C VAL A 192 22.39 -13.45 -20.62
N PHE A 193 22.38 -12.11 -20.57
CA PHE A 193 21.66 -11.37 -19.54
C PHE A 193 20.17 -11.75 -19.49
N ALA A 194 19.49 -11.76 -20.64
CA ALA A 194 18.09 -12.12 -20.75
C ALA A 194 17.83 -13.57 -20.36
N LEU A 195 18.70 -14.50 -20.77
CA LEU A 195 18.62 -15.90 -20.38
C LEU A 195 18.71 -16.07 -18.86
N ILE A 196 19.67 -15.41 -18.21
CA ILE A 196 19.82 -15.48 -16.74
C ILE A 196 18.59 -14.88 -16.05
N ALA A 197 18.08 -13.75 -16.53
CA ALA A 197 16.87 -13.15 -16.00
C ALA A 197 15.65 -14.08 -16.13
N LEU A 198 15.48 -14.72 -17.28
CA LEU A 198 14.42 -15.70 -17.53
C LEU A 198 14.58 -16.93 -16.62
N LEU A 199 15.80 -17.46 -16.45
CA LEU A 199 16.07 -18.59 -15.57
C LEU A 199 15.68 -18.30 -14.12
N VAL A 200 16.03 -17.12 -13.61
CA VAL A 200 15.65 -16.71 -12.24
C VAL A 200 14.14 -16.45 -12.13
N ALA A 201 13.51 -15.89 -13.16
CA ALA A 201 12.06 -15.67 -13.20
C ALA A 201 11.25 -16.96 -13.51
N THR A 202 11.91 -18.06 -13.88
CA THR A 202 11.25 -19.27 -14.40
C THR A 202 10.19 -19.83 -13.45
N PRO A 203 10.41 -19.99 -12.13
CA PRO A 203 9.36 -20.49 -11.23
C PRO A 203 8.06 -19.68 -11.32
N LEU A 204 8.15 -18.35 -11.29
CA LEU A 204 6.99 -17.47 -11.39
C LEU A 204 6.34 -17.51 -12.78
N LEU A 205 7.15 -17.57 -13.84
CA LEU A 205 6.64 -17.67 -15.21
C LEU A 205 5.90 -19.00 -15.44
N LEU A 206 6.42 -20.10 -14.89
CA LEU A 206 5.75 -21.40 -14.92
C LEU A 206 4.44 -21.38 -14.12
N TYR A 207 4.41 -20.72 -12.96
CA TYR A 207 3.19 -20.54 -12.19
C TYR A 207 2.12 -19.78 -13.00
N PHE A 208 2.48 -18.67 -13.64
CA PHE A 208 1.55 -17.91 -14.48
C PHE A 208 1.12 -18.66 -15.75
N TRP A 209 1.97 -19.53 -16.28
CA TRP A 209 1.60 -20.42 -17.37
C TRP A 209 0.53 -21.43 -16.94
N GLN A 210 0.65 -21.99 -15.74
CA GLN A 210 -0.31 -22.94 -15.16
C GLN A 210 -1.58 -22.27 -14.64
N HIS A 211 -1.49 -21.00 -14.21
CA HIS A 211 -2.59 -20.20 -13.69
C HIS A 211 -2.69 -18.85 -14.42
N PRO A 212 -3.10 -18.82 -15.70
CA PRO A 212 -3.15 -17.58 -16.49
C PRO A 212 -3.98 -16.47 -15.84
N GLN A 213 -5.07 -16.83 -15.15
CA GLN A 213 -5.91 -15.89 -14.41
C GLN A 213 -5.11 -15.06 -13.40
N ALA A 214 -4.16 -15.66 -12.68
CA ALA A 214 -3.36 -14.98 -11.67
C ALA A 214 -2.48 -13.85 -12.26
N PHE A 215 -2.10 -13.97 -13.53
CA PHE A 215 -1.38 -12.91 -14.23
C PHE A 215 -2.27 -11.70 -14.56
N TRP A 216 -3.56 -11.94 -14.83
CA TRP A 216 -4.51 -10.95 -15.34
C TRP A 216 -5.36 -10.27 -14.26
N VAL A 217 -5.60 -10.88 -13.09
CA VAL A 217 -6.50 -10.35 -12.03
C VAL A 217 -6.29 -8.85 -11.80
N ARG A 218 -5.05 -8.43 -11.54
CA ARG A 218 -4.75 -7.03 -11.19
C ARG A 218 -4.82 -6.08 -12.39
N ILE A 219 -4.62 -6.57 -13.62
CA ILE A 219 -4.84 -5.77 -14.84
C ILE A 219 -6.33 -5.54 -15.05
N GLY A 220 -7.17 -6.57 -14.85
CA GLY A 220 -8.62 -6.47 -14.98
C GLY A 220 -9.23 -5.44 -14.03
N GLN A 221 -8.79 -5.40 -12.76
CA GLN A 221 -9.31 -4.46 -11.75
C GLN A 221 -9.08 -2.98 -12.08
N VAL A 222 -8.00 -2.69 -12.80
CA VAL A 222 -7.61 -1.31 -13.12
C VAL A 222 -7.97 -0.88 -14.56
N SER A 223 -8.50 -1.81 -15.35
CA SER A 223 -8.93 -1.59 -16.74
C SER A 223 -10.19 -0.70 -16.81
N PRO A 224 -10.45 0.03 -17.90
CA PRO A 224 -11.58 0.97 -18.00
C PRO A 224 -12.95 0.36 -17.69
N GLY A 225 -13.74 1.02 -16.83
CA GLY A 225 -15.14 0.73 -16.49
C GLY A 225 -16.07 1.88 -16.88
N GLN A 226 -17.35 1.81 -16.48
CA GLN A 226 -18.37 2.78 -16.93
C GLN A 226 -18.09 4.24 -16.52
N ASN A 227 -17.40 4.47 -15.40
CA ASN A 227 -17.05 5.81 -14.88
C ASN A 227 -15.54 6.11 -14.91
N SER A 228 -14.80 5.48 -15.84
CA SER A 228 -13.34 5.63 -15.90
C SER A 228 -12.89 6.96 -16.49
N LEU A 229 -11.76 7.49 -16.03
CA LEU A 229 -11.08 8.60 -16.72
C LEU A 229 -10.67 8.17 -18.14
N SER A 230 -10.67 9.11 -19.09
CA SER A 230 -10.03 8.85 -20.38
C SER A 230 -8.52 8.64 -20.21
N LEU A 231 -7.91 7.86 -21.09
CA LEU A 231 -6.46 7.61 -21.04
C LEU A 231 -5.65 8.91 -21.12
N SER A 232 -6.09 9.87 -21.93
CA SER A 232 -5.45 11.20 -22.04
C SER A 232 -5.51 11.98 -20.75
N GLU A 233 -6.66 12.01 -20.06
CA GLU A 233 -6.80 12.68 -18.77
C GLU A 233 -5.93 12.00 -17.70
N SER A 234 -5.92 10.68 -17.68
CA SER A 234 -5.13 9.90 -16.73
C SER A 234 -3.61 10.09 -16.93
N LEU A 235 -3.16 10.14 -18.19
CA LEU A 235 -1.77 10.49 -18.54
C LEU A 235 -1.43 11.90 -18.09
N TRP A 236 -2.32 12.86 -18.32
CA TRP A 236 -2.09 14.25 -17.93
C TRP A 236 -1.98 14.38 -16.40
N LYS A 237 -2.94 13.83 -15.64
CA LYS A 237 -2.89 13.78 -14.17
C LYS A 237 -1.62 13.10 -13.65
N SER A 238 -1.17 12.03 -14.32
CA SER A 238 0.07 11.33 -13.97
C SER A 238 1.32 12.18 -14.19
N LEU A 239 1.34 13.06 -15.19
CA LEU A 239 2.41 14.04 -15.39
C LEU A 239 2.32 15.20 -14.39
N GLU A 240 1.11 15.70 -14.11
CA GLU A 240 0.86 16.74 -13.11
C GLU A 240 1.34 16.34 -11.72
N MET A 241 1.29 15.04 -11.38
CA MET A 241 1.83 14.48 -10.14
C MET A 241 3.27 14.92 -9.83
N LEU A 242 4.08 15.17 -10.87
CA LEU A 242 5.47 15.56 -10.69
C LEU A 242 5.62 16.98 -10.08
N PHE A 243 4.71 17.91 -10.39
CA PHE A 243 4.91 19.34 -10.10
C PHE A 243 3.68 20.11 -9.60
N LEU A 244 2.47 19.69 -9.97
CA LEU A 244 1.23 20.42 -9.72
C LEU A 244 0.38 19.73 -8.66
N GLN A 245 -0.18 18.56 -8.99
CA GLN A 245 -1.19 17.87 -8.20
C GLN A 245 -0.81 16.40 -8.06
N GLY A 246 -0.34 16.02 -6.87
CA GLY A 246 0.06 14.65 -6.56
C GLY A 246 -1.09 13.71 -6.21
N ASP A 247 -0.72 12.51 -5.76
CA ASP A 247 -1.67 11.49 -5.29
C ASP A 247 -2.57 12.07 -4.18
N PRO A 248 -3.91 11.98 -4.31
CA PRO A 248 -4.84 12.52 -3.32
C PRO A 248 -4.98 11.61 -2.09
N TYR A 249 -4.51 10.37 -2.15
CA TYR A 249 -4.75 9.39 -1.10
C TYR A 249 -3.77 9.56 0.06
N VAL A 250 -4.31 9.85 1.25
CA VAL A 250 -3.53 10.16 2.45
C VAL A 250 -2.55 9.05 2.82
N ARG A 251 -2.84 7.78 2.51
CA ARG A 251 -1.92 6.65 2.77
C ARG A 251 -0.59 6.73 2.02
N PHE A 252 -0.57 7.34 0.83
CA PHE A 252 0.60 7.36 -0.06
C PHE A 252 1.13 8.76 -0.35
N ASN A 253 0.49 9.78 0.21
CA ASN A 253 0.93 11.16 0.05
C ASN A 253 0.35 12.08 1.14
N MET A 254 0.91 13.28 1.26
CA MET A 254 0.11 14.40 1.76
C MET A 254 -0.89 14.74 0.65
N PRO A 255 -2.21 14.70 0.88
CA PRO A 255 -3.21 14.76 -0.20
C PRO A 255 -2.94 15.89 -1.20
N GLY A 256 -2.73 15.51 -2.46
CA GLY A 256 -2.51 16.45 -3.57
C GLY A 256 -1.12 17.07 -3.67
N ARG A 257 -0.21 16.83 -2.73
CA ARG A 257 1.15 17.40 -2.77
C ARG A 257 1.94 16.84 -3.95
N PRO A 258 2.55 17.68 -4.82
CA PRO A 258 3.39 17.19 -5.91
C PRO A 258 4.67 16.52 -5.40
N LEU A 259 5.25 15.64 -6.22
CA LEU A 259 6.47 14.91 -5.88
C LEU A 259 7.70 15.82 -5.74
N PHE A 260 7.79 16.86 -6.57
CA PHE A 260 8.84 17.88 -6.51
C PHE A 260 8.21 19.24 -6.25
N ASP A 261 8.86 20.04 -5.41
CA ASP A 261 8.55 21.47 -5.30
C ASP A 261 8.98 22.22 -6.58
N TRP A 262 8.59 23.48 -6.70
CA TRP A 262 8.89 24.31 -7.86
C TRP A 262 10.39 24.44 -8.17
N PHE A 263 11.24 24.42 -7.13
CA PHE A 263 12.68 24.55 -7.31
C PHE A 263 13.27 23.28 -7.91
N TRP A 264 13.07 22.12 -7.28
CA TRP A 264 13.56 20.84 -7.78
C TRP A 264 12.86 20.43 -9.08
N GLY A 265 11.59 20.81 -9.22
CA GLY A 265 10.80 20.58 -10.43
C GLY A 265 11.29 21.38 -11.64
N GLY A 266 11.62 22.66 -11.45
CA GLY A 266 12.26 23.46 -12.50
C GLY A 266 13.61 22.89 -12.93
N LEU A 267 14.44 22.48 -11.97
CA LEU A 267 15.71 21.82 -12.24
C LEU A 267 15.54 20.47 -12.95
N LEU A 268 14.48 19.72 -12.62
CA LEU A 268 14.12 18.48 -13.31
C LEU A 268 13.89 18.74 -14.80
N ILE A 269 13.06 19.73 -15.13
CA ILE A 269 12.76 20.11 -16.51
C ILE A 269 14.03 20.53 -17.24
N VAL A 270 14.87 21.39 -16.62
CA VAL A 270 16.17 21.79 -17.20
C VAL A 270 17.04 20.56 -17.46
N GLY A 271 17.16 19.65 -16.50
CA GLY A 271 17.93 18.42 -16.66
C GLY A 271 17.40 17.56 -17.80
N TRP A 272 16.09 17.40 -17.90
CA TRP A 272 15.44 16.62 -18.95
C TRP A 272 15.68 17.23 -20.35
N LEU A 273 15.56 18.55 -20.48
CA LEU A 273 15.87 19.28 -21.73
C LEU A 273 17.36 19.20 -22.10
N VAL A 274 18.26 19.23 -21.12
CA VAL A 274 19.70 19.04 -21.34
C VAL A 274 19.99 17.63 -21.86
N LEU A 275 19.35 16.60 -21.30
CA LEU A 275 19.51 15.24 -21.81
C LEU A 275 18.99 15.12 -23.25
N LEU A 276 17.81 15.68 -23.55
CA LEU A 276 17.22 15.67 -24.90
C LEU A 276 18.13 16.37 -25.93
N SER A 277 18.67 17.54 -25.59
CA SER A 277 19.55 18.31 -26.49
C SER A 277 20.91 17.66 -26.70
N ARG A 278 21.47 17.02 -25.67
CA ARG A 278 22.81 16.38 -25.73
C ARG A 278 22.78 14.93 -26.17
N TRP A 279 21.63 14.27 -26.16
CA TRP A 279 21.51 12.85 -26.51
C TRP A 279 22.19 12.49 -27.85
N ARG A 280 22.02 13.33 -28.88
CA ARG A 280 22.58 13.10 -30.22
C ARG A 280 24.08 13.41 -30.31
N THR A 281 24.64 14.20 -29.40
CA THR A 281 26.04 14.66 -29.45
C THR A 281 26.99 13.79 -28.63
N ILE A 282 26.47 12.92 -27.76
CA ILE A 282 27.28 11.99 -26.96
C ILE A 282 27.90 10.93 -27.88
N ALA A 283 29.22 10.81 -27.85
CA ALA A 283 29.96 9.87 -28.68
C ALA A 283 29.94 8.43 -28.16
N THR A 284 29.85 8.24 -26.84
CA THR A 284 29.95 6.92 -26.19
C THR A 284 28.58 6.26 -26.08
N ASP A 285 28.40 5.09 -26.69
CA ASP A 285 27.07 4.45 -26.76
C ASP A 285 26.49 4.07 -25.42
N TRP A 286 27.31 3.69 -24.44
CA TRP A 286 26.83 3.37 -23.10
C TRP A 286 26.26 4.60 -22.36
N GLN A 287 26.91 5.75 -22.53
CA GLN A 287 26.48 7.00 -21.90
C GLN A 287 25.27 7.54 -22.65
N ARG A 288 25.28 7.43 -23.98
CA ARG A 288 24.12 7.65 -24.84
C ARG A 288 22.97 6.83 -24.27
N SER A 289 22.99 5.50 -24.31
CA SER A 289 21.98 4.62 -23.71
C SER A 289 21.52 5.03 -22.31
N GLY A 290 22.42 5.44 -21.42
CA GLY A 290 22.06 5.94 -20.08
C GLY A 290 21.20 7.20 -20.11
N TYR A 291 21.44 8.11 -21.05
CA TYR A 291 20.65 9.32 -21.24
C TYR A 291 19.27 9.01 -21.81
N LEU A 292 19.14 8.08 -22.77
CA LEU A 292 17.82 7.66 -23.27
C LEU A 292 17.01 6.96 -22.20
N LEU A 293 17.65 6.16 -21.34
CA LEU A 293 16.99 5.59 -20.18
C LEU A 293 16.37 6.68 -19.30
N LEU A 294 17.12 7.73 -18.95
CA LEU A 294 16.62 8.84 -18.13
C LEU A 294 15.60 9.71 -18.86
N ILE A 295 15.68 9.82 -20.20
CA ILE A 295 14.68 10.53 -21.01
C ILE A 295 13.36 9.77 -21.03
N LEU A 296 13.39 8.44 -21.23
CA LEU A 296 12.21 7.60 -21.39
C LEU A 296 11.58 7.18 -20.07
N ALA A 297 12.35 7.11 -18.99
CA ALA A 297 11.86 6.62 -17.70
C ALA A 297 10.61 7.38 -17.20
N PRO A 298 10.55 8.73 -17.22
CA PRO A 298 9.32 9.46 -16.86
C PRO A 298 8.13 9.10 -17.75
N LEU A 299 8.36 8.80 -19.03
CA LEU A 299 7.27 8.50 -19.98
C LEU A 299 6.74 7.07 -19.79
N ILE A 300 7.63 6.10 -19.61
CA ILE A 300 7.25 4.67 -19.54
C ILE A 300 6.86 4.26 -18.13
N MET A 301 7.59 4.70 -17.11
CA MET A 301 7.34 4.28 -15.72
C MET A 301 6.21 5.04 -15.03
N LEU A 302 5.63 6.07 -15.68
CA LEU A 302 4.34 6.66 -15.27
C LEU A 302 3.13 5.92 -15.86
N LEU A 303 3.30 5.06 -16.86
CA LEU A 303 2.16 4.31 -17.42
C LEU A 303 1.43 3.41 -16.40
N PRO A 304 2.06 2.79 -15.37
CA PRO A 304 1.30 2.00 -14.41
C PRO A 304 0.27 2.82 -13.64
N THR A 305 0.53 4.11 -13.37
CA THR A 305 -0.46 5.02 -12.79
C THR A 305 -1.46 5.48 -13.85
N ALA A 306 -1.00 5.84 -15.04
CA ALA A 306 -1.89 6.35 -16.09
C ALA A 306 -2.86 5.30 -16.65
N LEU A 307 -2.51 4.02 -16.61
CA LEU A 307 -3.38 2.93 -17.07
C LEU A 307 -4.40 2.50 -16.03
N ALA A 308 -4.30 2.97 -14.77
CA ALA A 308 -5.18 2.57 -13.69
C ALA A 308 -6.43 3.46 -13.57
N VAL A 309 -7.17 3.59 -14.68
CA VAL A 309 -8.22 4.60 -14.88
C VAL A 309 -9.49 4.44 -14.03
N ASN A 310 -9.68 3.26 -13.42
CA ASN A 310 -10.83 2.96 -12.54
C ASN A 310 -10.56 3.20 -11.06
N GLU A 311 -9.33 3.55 -10.71
CA GLU A 311 -8.93 3.76 -9.32
C GLU A 311 -8.37 5.19 -9.15
N ILE A 312 -7.70 5.43 -8.03
CA ILE A 312 -7.07 6.70 -7.73
C ILE A 312 -5.94 7.00 -8.74
N VAL A 313 -6.11 8.09 -9.48
CA VAL A 313 -5.12 8.67 -10.41
C VAL A 313 -4.90 10.15 -10.05
N PRO A 314 -3.64 10.59 -9.86
CA PRO A 314 -2.42 9.80 -9.96
C PRO A 314 -2.15 8.94 -8.71
N SER A 315 -1.34 7.89 -8.83
CA SER A 315 -0.95 7.02 -7.71
C SER A 315 0.57 6.95 -7.51
N ASN A 316 1.03 7.42 -6.36
CA ASN A 316 2.43 7.40 -5.94
C ASN A 316 2.95 5.97 -5.76
N LEU A 317 2.11 5.03 -5.29
CA LEU A 317 2.47 3.63 -5.15
C LEU A 317 2.67 2.97 -6.52
N ARG A 318 1.82 3.27 -7.51
CA ARG A 318 1.94 2.71 -8.87
C ARG A 318 3.13 3.28 -9.62
N ALA A 319 3.45 4.55 -9.39
CA ALA A 319 4.61 5.22 -9.98
C ALA A 319 5.95 4.81 -9.35
N ILE A 320 5.98 3.91 -8.36
CA ILE A 320 7.19 3.59 -7.58
C ILE A 320 8.38 3.14 -8.45
N GLY A 321 8.13 2.51 -9.60
CA GLY A 321 9.17 2.10 -10.55
C GLY A 321 9.90 3.26 -11.25
N LEU A 322 9.44 4.50 -11.07
CA LEU A 322 10.09 5.71 -11.55
C LEU A 322 11.19 6.22 -10.61
N ILE A 323 11.11 5.87 -9.32
CA ILE A 323 12.03 6.31 -8.27
C ILE A 323 13.52 6.20 -8.65
N PRO A 324 14.04 5.06 -9.15
CA PRO A 324 15.47 4.95 -9.39
C PRO A 324 16.00 5.85 -10.53
N PHE A 325 15.13 6.53 -11.28
CA PHE A 325 15.51 7.30 -12.47
C PHE A 325 15.26 8.81 -12.31
N ILE A 326 14.10 9.18 -11.77
CA ILE A 326 13.63 10.57 -11.78
C ILE A 326 14.52 11.51 -10.96
N PHE A 327 15.15 11.01 -9.89
CA PHE A 327 16.00 11.81 -9.01
C PHE A 327 17.35 12.22 -9.62
N TYR A 328 17.73 11.74 -10.81
CA TYR A 328 18.92 12.24 -11.50
C TYR A 328 18.67 13.52 -12.30
N LEU A 329 17.44 13.74 -12.76
CA LEU A 329 17.12 14.87 -13.62
C LEU A 329 17.35 16.22 -12.93
N PRO A 330 16.91 16.47 -11.67
CA PRO A 330 17.20 17.74 -11.01
C PRO A 330 18.70 18.02 -10.80
N PRO A 331 19.53 17.06 -10.33
CA PRO A 331 20.97 17.25 -10.27
C PRO A 331 21.65 17.51 -11.61
N ILE A 332 21.21 16.87 -12.70
CA ILE A 332 21.72 17.17 -14.05
C ILE A 332 21.45 18.63 -14.42
N GLY A 333 20.23 19.12 -14.15
CA GLY A 333 19.87 20.52 -14.35
C GLY A 333 20.73 21.45 -13.51
N LEU A 334 20.87 21.18 -12.21
CA LEU A 334 21.66 21.99 -11.28
C LEU A 334 23.13 22.08 -11.70
N ILE A 335 23.78 20.94 -11.97
CA ILE A 335 25.19 20.91 -12.36
C ILE A 335 25.41 21.64 -13.69
N THR A 336 24.46 21.55 -14.62
CA THR A 336 24.51 22.33 -15.88
C THR A 336 24.50 23.82 -15.57
N LEU A 337 23.56 24.31 -14.75
CA LEU A 337 23.47 25.72 -14.37
C LEU A 337 24.72 26.20 -13.62
N LEU A 338 25.26 25.41 -12.69
CA LEU A 338 26.49 25.74 -11.98
C LEU A 338 27.69 25.86 -12.93
N ASN A 339 27.80 24.97 -13.91
CA ASN A 339 28.86 25.05 -14.93
C ASN A 339 28.71 26.31 -15.78
N ASP A 340 27.49 26.70 -16.16
CA ASP A 340 27.25 27.89 -16.98
C ASP A 340 27.49 29.19 -16.19
N LEU A 341 27.10 29.23 -14.92
CA LEU A 341 27.44 30.33 -14.00
C LEU A 341 28.95 30.47 -13.82
N TYR A 342 29.66 29.36 -13.62
CA TYR A 342 31.12 29.38 -13.51
C TYR A 342 31.79 29.88 -14.79
N LYS A 343 31.34 29.45 -15.98
CA LYS A 343 31.87 29.98 -17.24
C LYS A 343 31.68 31.48 -17.39
N ARG A 344 30.52 32.01 -16.96
CA ARG A 344 30.15 33.43 -17.14
C ARG A 344 30.75 34.35 -16.07
N PHE A 345 30.81 33.90 -14.82
CA PHE A 345 31.15 34.74 -13.67
C PHE A 345 32.38 34.24 -12.89
N GLN A 346 32.97 33.12 -13.28
CA GLN A 346 34.10 32.45 -12.61
C GLN A 346 33.82 32.02 -11.16
N ARG A 347 32.56 32.11 -10.69
CA ARG A 347 32.09 31.69 -9.37
C ARG A 347 30.59 31.34 -9.40
N PRO A 348 30.11 30.45 -8.51
CA PRO A 348 30.89 29.54 -7.68
C PRO A 348 31.52 28.42 -8.52
N GLU A 349 32.58 27.80 -8.02
CA GLU A 349 33.15 26.60 -8.64
C GLU A 349 32.10 25.46 -8.56
N PRO A 350 31.82 24.72 -9.65
CA PRO A 350 30.68 23.80 -9.70
C PRO A 350 30.72 22.70 -8.64
N THR A 351 31.91 22.24 -8.24
CA THR A 351 32.08 21.25 -7.17
C THR A 351 31.70 21.85 -5.82
N THR A 352 32.24 23.03 -5.50
CA THR A 352 31.88 23.78 -4.30
C THR A 352 30.37 24.06 -4.24
N GLY A 353 29.76 24.51 -5.35
CA GLY A 353 28.32 24.72 -5.45
C GLY A 353 27.53 23.43 -5.18
N ALA A 354 27.94 22.30 -5.77
CA ALA A 354 27.30 21.01 -5.54
C ALA A 354 27.41 20.52 -4.09
N ILE A 355 28.57 20.73 -3.43
CA ILE A 355 28.77 20.38 -2.01
C ILE A 355 27.86 21.23 -1.12
N ILE A 356 27.80 22.54 -1.35
CA ILE A 356 26.91 23.44 -0.60
C ILE A 356 25.45 22.99 -0.77
N THR A 357 25.02 22.73 -2.00
CA THR A 357 23.66 22.23 -2.25
C THR A 357 23.41 20.89 -1.58
N PHE A 358 24.37 19.96 -1.61
CA PHE A 358 24.25 18.67 -0.93
C PHE A 358 24.06 18.83 0.59
N VAL A 359 24.86 19.68 1.23
CA VAL A 359 24.76 19.94 2.68
C VAL A 359 23.42 20.62 3.01
N LEU A 360 23.05 21.66 2.28
CA LEU A 360 21.76 22.34 2.47
C LEU A 360 20.58 21.40 2.25
N LEU A 361 20.65 20.53 1.25
CA LEU A 361 19.63 19.54 0.96
C LEU A 361 19.47 18.53 2.10
N LEU A 362 20.56 18.03 2.68
CA LEU A 362 20.48 17.10 3.81
C LEU A 362 19.91 17.77 5.06
N ILE A 363 20.29 19.03 5.34
CA ILE A 363 19.82 19.77 6.51
C ILE A 363 18.37 20.23 6.30
N VAL A 364 18.14 21.11 5.33
CA VAL A 364 16.82 21.73 5.09
C VAL A 364 15.82 20.69 4.58
N GLY A 365 16.23 19.85 3.63
CA GLY A 365 15.39 18.77 3.12
C GLY A 365 15.11 17.72 4.19
N GLY A 366 16.10 17.37 5.01
CA GLY A 366 15.92 16.45 6.14
C GLY A 366 14.94 16.98 7.19
N LEU A 367 15.09 18.23 7.62
CA LEU A 367 14.16 18.88 8.56
C LEU A 367 12.76 19.04 7.97
N THR A 368 12.66 19.34 6.67
CA THR A 368 11.37 19.44 5.99
C THR A 368 10.68 18.08 5.91
N ALA A 369 11.43 17.03 5.57
CA ALA A 369 10.92 15.66 5.51
C ALA A 369 10.49 15.15 6.90
N GLU A 370 11.25 15.44 7.95
CA GLU A 370 10.88 15.14 9.34
C GLU A 370 9.56 15.82 9.71
N ARG A 371 9.48 17.14 9.53
CA ARG A 371 8.29 17.92 9.89
C ARG A 371 7.08 17.43 9.13
N LEU A 372 7.22 17.21 7.83
CA LEU A 372 6.15 16.76 6.97
C LEU A 372 5.69 15.35 7.35
N TYR A 373 6.61 14.41 7.54
CA TYR A 373 6.27 13.02 7.83
C TYR A 373 5.74 12.81 9.24
N PHE A 374 6.45 13.28 10.26
CA PHE A 374 6.11 12.99 11.66
C PHE A 374 5.12 13.98 12.26
N ARG A 375 5.16 15.26 11.87
CA ARG A 375 4.40 16.31 12.56
C ARG A 375 3.22 16.86 11.76
N GLN A 376 3.13 16.56 10.48
CA GLN A 376 2.01 17.00 9.63
C GLN A 376 1.21 15.82 9.11
N TRP A 377 1.86 14.86 8.47
CA TRP A 377 1.22 13.68 7.89
C TRP A 377 0.86 12.66 8.98
N GLY A 378 1.83 12.27 9.82
CA GLY A 378 1.67 11.22 10.83
C GLY A 378 0.69 11.51 11.97
N VAL A 379 0.22 12.76 12.11
CA VAL A 379 -0.71 13.20 13.16
C VAL A 379 -2.11 13.50 12.63
N ARG A 380 -2.40 13.22 11.36
CA ARG A 380 -3.73 13.52 10.80
C ARG A 380 -4.75 12.47 11.20
N ASN A 381 -5.97 12.92 11.45
CA ASN A 381 -7.09 12.03 11.76
C ASN A 381 -7.52 11.17 10.56
N ASP A 382 -7.57 11.75 9.36
CA ASP A 382 -7.90 11.01 8.14
C ASP A 382 -6.86 9.92 7.84
N LEU A 383 -5.57 10.15 8.13
CA LEU A 383 -4.54 9.11 8.05
C LEU A 383 -4.76 8.02 9.10
N PHE A 384 -5.06 8.40 10.34
CA PHE A 384 -5.32 7.47 11.43
C PHE A 384 -6.44 6.50 11.05
N LEU A 385 -7.56 7.02 10.56
CA LEU A 385 -8.68 6.21 10.07
C LEU A 385 -8.29 5.40 8.83
N ALA A 386 -7.64 6.02 7.84
CA ALA A 386 -7.24 5.32 6.61
C ALA A 386 -6.11 4.29 6.80
N THR A 387 -5.54 4.16 8.00
CA THR A 387 -4.51 3.16 8.31
C THR A 387 -4.94 2.17 9.39
N ASP A 388 -6.24 2.11 9.70
CA ASP A 388 -6.81 1.27 10.75
C ASP A 388 -6.18 1.53 12.12
N GLY A 389 -5.91 2.81 12.41
CA GLY A 389 -5.38 3.25 13.71
C GLY A 389 -6.36 2.99 14.86
N ASP A 390 -7.66 3.06 14.58
CA ASP A 390 -8.73 2.68 15.49
C ASP A 390 -8.70 1.19 15.83
N LEU A 391 -8.61 0.31 14.82
CA LEU A 391 -8.50 -1.13 15.05
C LEU A 391 -7.15 -1.52 15.68
N THR A 392 -6.08 -0.79 15.41
CA THR A 392 -4.80 -0.96 16.10
C THR A 392 -4.93 -0.62 17.59
N ALA A 393 -5.69 0.43 17.92
CA ALA A 393 -6.01 0.75 19.31
C ALA A 393 -6.90 -0.32 19.96
N VAL A 394 -7.87 -0.88 19.22
CA VAL A 394 -8.68 -2.02 19.68
C VAL A 394 -7.80 -3.23 19.98
N ALA A 395 -6.88 -3.61 19.09
CA ALA A 395 -5.96 -4.73 19.33
C ALA A 395 -5.12 -4.52 20.61
N GLN A 396 -4.60 -3.31 20.82
CA GLN A 396 -3.85 -2.97 22.04
C GLN A 396 -4.71 -3.06 23.31
N PHE A 397 -5.96 -2.61 23.23
CA PHE A 397 -6.93 -2.77 24.31
C PHE A 397 -7.20 -4.25 24.61
N LEU A 398 -7.50 -5.06 23.59
CA LEU A 398 -7.78 -6.48 23.74
C LEU A 398 -6.62 -7.27 24.35
N ASN A 399 -5.37 -6.92 24.00
CA ASN A 399 -4.18 -7.61 24.53
C ASN A 399 -3.87 -7.26 25.99
N THR A 400 -4.54 -6.27 26.57
CA THR A 400 -4.31 -5.83 27.96
C THR A 400 -5.54 -5.98 28.85
N TYR A 401 -6.73 -6.05 28.25
CA TYR A 401 -7.99 -6.15 28.97
C TYR A 401 -8.31 -7.60 29.32
N ASP A 402 -8.83 -7.83 30.53
CA ASP A 402 -9.23 -9.17 30.97
C ASP A 402 -10.57 -9.57 30.32
N LEU A 403 -10.47 -10.46 29.33
CA LEU A 403 -11.60 -11.05 28.61
C LEU A 403 -12.06 -12.38 29.23
N SER A 404 -11.48 -12.80 30.36
CA SER A 404 -11.85 -14.06 31.01
C SER A 404 -13.35 -14.12 31.29
N HIS A 405 -14.01 -15.16 30.79
CA HIS A 405 -15.45 -15.38 30.93
C HIS A 405 -16.35 -14.29 30.30
N LYS A 406 -15.81 -13.49 29.36
CA LYS A 406 -16.58 -12.48 28.62
C LYS A 406 -16.71 -12.87 27.16
N GLN A 407 -17.86 -12.60 26.56
CA GLN A 407 -18.03 -12.69 25.12
C GLN A 407 -17.51 -11.43 24.45
N LEU A 408 -16.80 -11.55 23.33
CA LEU A 408 -16.20 -10.42 22.63
C LEU A 408 -16.87 -10.20 21.27
N TYR A 409 -17.42 -9.00 21.07
CA TYR A 409 -17.98 -8.55 19.81
C TYR A 409 -17.23 -7.33 19.29
N VAL A 410 -16.82 -7.34 18.03
CA VAL A 410 -16.12 -6.21 17.40
C VAL A 410 -16.74 -5.87 16.06
N ALA A 411 -17.13 -4.61 15.90
CA ALA A 411 -17.60 -4.09 14.63
C ALA A 411 -16.42 -3.79 13.69
N ALA A 412 -16.59 -4.08 12.40
CA ALA A 412 -15.59 -3.76 11.38
C ALA A 412 -16.20 -3.65 10.00
N LEU A 413 -15.62 -2.80 9.14
CA LEU A 413 -16.02 -2.67 7.74
C LEU A 413 -15.83 -3.95 6.92
N HIS A 414 -14.92 -4.82 7.34
CA HIS A 414 -14.65 -6.09 6.68
C HIS A 414 -14.69 -7.21 7.71
N TYR A 415 -15.43 -8.27 7.39
CA TYR A 415 -15.46 -9.50 8.17
C TYR A 415 -14.04 -10.09 8.31
N GLN A 416 -13.70 -10.62 9.48
CA GLN A 416 -12.37 -11.19 9.77
C GLN A 416 -11.23 -10.23 9.45
N HIS A 417 -11.31 -9.02 10.00
CA HIS A 417 -10.44 -7.91 9.62
C HIS A 417 -8.93 -8.23 9.82
N PRO A 418 -8.08 -8.15 8.77
CA PRO A 418 -6.67 -8.55 8.84
C PRO A 418 -5.84 -7.79 9.87
N THR A 419 -6.19 -6.55 10.17
CA THR A 419 -5.53 -5.75 11.20
C THR A 419 -5.62 -6.38 12.59
N LEU A 420 -6.79 -6.89 12.99
CA LEU A 420 -6.91 -7.60 14.27
C LEU A 420 -6.28 -8.99 14.20
N ALA A 421 -6.36 -9.67 13.05
CA ALA A 421 -5.71 -10.97 12.85
C ALA A 421 -4.20 -10.92 13.09
N TYR A 422 -3.57 -9.81 12.69
CA TYR A 422 -2.13 -9.64 12.84
C TYR A 422 -1.70 -9.08 14.21
N LEU A 423 -2.59 -8.38 14.93
CA LEU A 423 -2.20 -7.59 16.11
C LEU A 423 -2.80 -8.10 17.42
N SER A 424 -3.93 -8.81 17.40
CA SER A 424 -4.65 -9.20 18.60
C SER A 424 -4.47 -10.67 18.93
N GLU A 425 -4.06 -10.96 20.16
CA GLU A 425 -3.99 -12.32 20.70
C GLU A 425 -5.39 -12.91 20.94
N ALA A 426 -6.41 -12.06 21.02
CA ALA A 426 -7.81 -12.44 21.22
C ALA A 426 -8.57 -12.64 19.90
N TYR A 427 -7.90 -12.64 18.74
CA TYR A 427 -8.55 -12.68 17.43
C TYR A 427 -9.57 -13.81 17.27
N ASP A 428 -9.22 -15.03 17.71
CA ASP A 428 -10.10 -16.20 17.61
C ASP A 428 -11.34 -16.12 18.53
N GLN A 429 -11.33 -15.23 19.52
CA GLN A 429 -12.48 -14.97 20.41
C GLN A 429 -13.44 -13.93 19.84
N ILE A 430 -13.05 -13.23 18.76
CA ILE A 430 -13.84 -12.13 18.20
C ILE A 430 -15.05 -12.68 17.44
N LYS A 431 -16.23 -12.24 17.86
CA LYS A 431 -17.47 -12.31 17.09
C LYS A 431 -17.63 -11.01 16.32
N TRP A 432 -17.76 -11.11 15.00
CA TRP A 432 -17.74 -9.93 14.14
C TRP A 432 -19.14 -9.33 13.99
N LEU A 433 -19.20 -8.01 13.96
CA LEU A 433 -20.37 -7.22 13.55
C LEU A 433 -20.02 -6.45 12.26
N PRO A 434 -20.10 -7.08 11.08
CA PRO A 434 -19.74 -6.44 9.83
C PRO A 434 -20.57 -5.19 9.57
N GLU A 435 -19.91 -4.12 9.14
CA GLU A 435 -20.51 -2.84 8.72
C GLU A 435 -21.37 -2.15 9.80
N SER A 436 -21.29 -2.62 11.05
CA SER A 436 -22.15 -2.20 12.15
C SER A 436 -23.65 -2.34 11.85
N GLU A 437 -24.06 -3.29 11.00
CA GLU A 437 -25.47 -3.40 10.59
C GLU A 437 -26.38 -4.06 11.63
N ALA A 438 -25.80 -4.70 12.66
CA ALA A 438 -26.54 -5.27 13.78
C ALA A 438 -25.87 -4.96 15.12
N VAL A 439 -26.67 -5.06 16.18
CA VAL A 439 -26.17 -5.12 17.56
C VAL A 439 -26.60 -6.43 18.20
N VAL A 440 -25.71 -7.02 18.98
CA VAL A 440 -25.92 -8.35 19.58
C VAL A 440 -25.74 -8.25 21.09
N PHE A 441 -26.69 -8.81 21.83
CA PHE A 441 -26.64 -8.88 23.28
C PHE A 441 -26.59 -10.34 23.76
N PRO A 442 -25.71 -10.66 24.73
CA PRO A 442 -25.69 -12.00 25.33
C PRO A 442 -26.97 -12.23 26.14
N ALA A 443 -27.58 -13.42 26.07
CA ALA A 443 -28.65 -13.76 27.01
C ALA A 443 -28.14 -14.02 28.43
N GLU A 444 -26.92 -14.56 28.55
CA GLU A 444 -26.27 -14.84 29.83
C GLU A 444 -24.79 -14.43 29.78
N GLY A 445 -24.28 -13.99 30.93
CA GLY A 445 -22.89 -13.56 31.08
C GLY A 445 -22.65 -12.13 30.60
N THR A 446 -21.39 -11.72 30.66
CA THR A 446 -20.95 -10.37 30.30
C THR A 446 -20.39 -10.38 28.88
N ALA A 447 -20.73 -9.38 28.08
CA ALA A 447 -20.13 -9.13 26.77
C ALA A 447 -19.37 -7.81 26.75
N VAL A 448 -18.28 -7.79 26.00
CA VAL A 448 -17.57 -6.58 25.59
C VAL A 448 -17.88 -6.35 24.11
N ILE A 449 -18.50 -5.22 23.80
CA ILE A 449 -18.91 -4.86 22.44
C ILE A 449 -18.14 -3.60 22.03
N ILE A 450 -17.37 -3.69 20.95
CA ILE A 450 -16.45 -2.65 20.52
C ILE A 450 -16.84 -2.12 19.14
N TYR A 451 -16.96 -0.80 19.03
CA TYR A 451 -17.23 -0.04 17.81
C TYR A 451 -16.03 0.87 17.49
N PRO A 452 -15.13 0.46 16.58
CA PRO A 452 -14.05 1.30 16.07
C PRO A 452 -14.58 2.57 15.40
N ALA A 453 -13.78 3.63 15.32
CA ALA A 453 -14.19 4.88 14.68
C ALA A 453 -14.61 4.71 13.20
N ASN A 454 -14.01 3.78 12.46
CA ASN A 454 -14.38 3.45 11.08
C ASN A 454 -15.64 2.56 10.97
N SER A 455 -16.07 1.91 12.05
CA SER A 455 -17.30 1.12 12.11
C SER A 455 -18.09 1.53 13.36
N PRO A 456 -18.63 2.76 13.38
CA PRO A 456 -19.22 3.34 14.58
C PRO A 456 -20.50 2.62 14.99
N LEU A 457 -20.90 2.77 16.26
CA LEU A 457 -22.21 2.36 16.73
C LEU A 457 -23.30 3.10 15.93
N PRO A 458 -24.26 2.39 15.32
CA PRO A 458 -25.33 3.05 14.58
C PRO A 458 -26.16 3.95 15.48
N ARG A 459 -26.64 5.08 14.93
CA ARG A 459 -27.45 6.03 15.70
C ARG A 459 -28.69 5.39 16.30
N TRP A 460 -29.39 4.55 15.54
CA TRP A 460 -30.57 3.80 15.98
C TRP A 460 -30.27 2.87 17.16
N ALA A 461 -29.03 2.37 17.27
CA ALA A 461 -28.64 1.44 18.31
C ALA A 461 -28.23 2.11 19.62
N SER A 462 -27.95 3.42 19.60
CA SER A 462 -27.47 4.18 20.76
C SER A 462 -28.33 4.03 22.02
N PRO A 463 -29.68 3.99 21.96
CA PRO A 463 -30.52 3.81 23.14
C PRO A 463 -30.27 2.48 23.88
N TYR A 464 -29.90 1.42 23.17
CA TYR A 464 -29.65 0.10 23.75
C TYR A 464 -28.38 0.02 24.60
N PHE A 465 -27.46 0.97 24.42
CA PHE A 465 -26.21 1.06 25.18
C PHE A 465 -26.27 2.07 26.32
N SER A 466 -27.43 2.69 26.57
CA SER A 466 -27.60 3.74 27.59
C SER A 466 -27.28 3.28 29.02
N GLN A 467 -27.46 2.00 29.31
CA GLN A 467 -27.17 1.39 30.61
C GLN A 467 -25.86 0.59 30.63
N ALA A 468 -25.17 0.48 29.49
CA ALA A 468 -23.92 -0.25 29.38
C ALA A 468 -22.76 0.55 29.98
N ALA A 469 -21.81 -0.13 30.62
CA ALA A 469 -20.63 0.52 31.15
C ALA A 469 -19.65 0.85 30.02
N LEU A 470 -19.39 2.13 29.78
CA LEU A 470 -18.40 2.57 28.80
C LEU A 470 -16.99 2.33 29.35
N LEU A 471 -16.22 1.51 28.64
CA LEU A 471 -14.82 1.21 28.95
C LEU A 471 -13.90 2.31 28.40
N PRO A 472 -12.73 2.55 29.02
CA PRO A 472 -11.80 3.57 28.55
C PRO A 472 -11.21 3.21 27.18
N SER A 473 -11.20 4.19 26.27
CA SER A 473 -10.50 4.14 24.98
C SER A 473 -9.41 5.21 24.94
N PRO A 474 -8.27 4.96 24.28
CA PRO A 474 -7.34 6.03 23.92
C PRO A 474 -7.99 7.04 22.98
N ASN A 475 -7.41 8.23 22.90
CA ASN A 475 -7.87 9.28 22.00
C ASN A 475 -7.29 9.10 20.58
N ALA A 476 -8.11 9.31 19.57
CA ALA A 476 -7.71 9.55 18.19
C ALA A 476 -7.05 10.94 18.04
N PRO A 477 -6.38 11.24 16.91
CA PRO A 477 -5.70 12.52 16.72
C PRO A 477 -6.61 13.76 16.75
N ASP A 478 -7.92 13.60 16.52
CA ASP A 478 -8.92 14.67 16.64
C ASP A 478 -9.36 14.94 18.09
N GLY A 479 -8.88 14.14 19.05
CA GLY A 479 -9.23 14.24 20.46
C GLY A 479 -10.47 13.43 20.86
N GLY A 480 -11.19 12.84 19.91
CA GLY A 480 -12.27 11.89 20.18
C GLY A 480 -11.74 10.50 20.57
N PRO A 481 -12.60 9.57 21.01
CA PRO A 481 -12.17 8.20 21.30
C PRO A 481 -11.81 7.45 20.00
N ALA A 482 -10.73 6.68 20.02
CA ALA A 482 -10.34 5.80 18.91
C ALA A 482 -11.38 4.71 18.62
N PHE A 483 -12.07 4.25 19.66
CA PHE A 483 -13.20 3.31 19.58
C PHE A 483 -14.13 3.52 20.78
N LEU A 484 -15.36 3.04 20.68
CA LEU A 484 -16.26 2.90 21.84
C LEU A 484 -16.28 1.44 22.25
N ALA A 485 -16.03 1.15 23.53
CA ALA A 485 -16.12 -0.21 24.06
C ALA A 485 -17.12 -0.21 25.21
N TYR A 486 -18.10 -1.11 25.14
CA TYR A 486 -19.16 -1.24 26.12
C TYR A 486 -19.07 -2.60 26.80
N GLU A 487 -19.12 -2.60 28.13
CA GLU A 487 -19.38 -3.81 28.90
C GLU A 487 -20.88 -3.92 29.19
N VAL A 488 -21.48 -5.00 28.69
CA VAL A 488 -22.90 -5.29 28.83
C VAL A 488 -23.05 -6.56 29.67
N SER A 489 -23.66 -6.43 30.84
CA SER A 489 -23.90 -7.56 31.75
C SER A 489 -25.31 -8.14 31.66
N GLN A 490 -26.25 -7.41 31.05
CA GLN A 490 -27.63 -7.83 30.84
C GLN A 490 -28.16 -7.24 29.53
N PRO A 491 -28.99 -7.98 28.77
CA PRO A 491 -29.61 -7.45 27.57
C PRO A 491 -30.55 -6.28 27.90
N PRO A 492 -30.65 -5.26 27.04
CA PRO A 492 -31.57 -4.15 27.25
C PRO A 492 -33.02 -4.62 27.15
N SER A 493 -33.94 -3.89 27.77
CA SER A 493 -35.37 -4.09 27.54
C SER A 493 -35.72 -3.70 26.10
N LEU A 494 -36.23 -4.66 25.32
CA LEU A 494 -36.66 -4.43 23.94
C LEU A 494 -38.12 -3.96 23.92
N ASN A 495 -38.36 -2.77 23.37
CA ASN A 495 -39.70 -2.22 23.17
C ASN A 495 -40.09 -2.40 21.69
N ILE A 496 -40.58 -3.59 21.35
CA ILE A 496 -40.89 -3.96 19.95
C ILE A 496 -42.29 -3.46 19.57
N SER A 497 -42.40 -2.65 18.52
CA SER A 497 -43.68 -2.06 18.09
C SER A 497 -44.60 -3.08 17.44
N HIS A 498 -44.04 -4.01 16.65
CA HIS A 498 -44.78 -5.07 15.96
C HIS A 498 -44.26 -6.46 16.35
N PRO A 499 -44.70 -7.05 17.48
CA PRO A 499 -44.32 -8.40 17.88
C PRO A 499 -44.96 -9.46 16.96
N VAL A 500 -44.18 -10.46 16.53
CA VAL A 500 -44.63 -11.55 15.63
C VAL A 500 -44.32 -12.96 16.14
N GLY A 501 -43.19 -13.17 16.84
CA GLY A 501 -42.84 -14.46 17.46
C GLY A 501 -42.70 -15.65 16.49
N ILE A 502 -42.18 -15.44 15.29
CA ILE A 502 -42.08 -16.49 14.26
C ILE A 502 -40.83 -17.34 14.49
N ASP A 503 -41.02 -18.63 14.72
CA ASP A 503 -39.93 -19.60 14.90
C ASP A 503 -39.50 -20.22 13.56
N PHE A 504 -38.19 -20.18 13.31
CA PHE A 504 -37.53 -20.80 12.18
C PHE A 504 -36.77 -22.04 12.65
N GLY A 505 -37.42 -23.21 12.58
CA GLY A 505 -36.78 -24.52 12.76
C GLY A 505 -36.30 -24.81 14.19
N GLY A 506 -36.94 -24.23 15.20
CA GLY A 506 -36.63 -24.37 16.63
C GLY A 506 -35.32 -23.72 17.04
N SER A 507 -34.82 -22.81 16.21
CA SER A 507 -33.40 -22.42 16.16
C SER A 507 -33.19 -20.92 16.22
N ILE A 508 -34.01 -20.15 15.49
CA ILE A 508 -34.01 -18.69 15.48
C ILE A 508 -35.46 -18.23 15.50
N THR A 509 -35.80 -17.24 16.33
CA THR A 509 -37.15 -16.68 16.44
C THR A 509 -37.11 -15.21 16.06
N LEU A 510 -37.94 -14.78 15.10
CA LEU A 510 -38.22 -13.36 14.87
C LEU A 510 -39.19 -12.88 15.95
N LEU A 511 -38.70 -12.13 16.93
CA LEU A 511 -39.50 -11.57 18.01
C LEU A 511 -40.49 -10.53 17.47
N GLY A 512 -40.05 -9.70 16.52
CA GLY A 512 -40.88 -8.66 15.89
C GLY A 512 -40.04 -7.69 15.08
N TYR A 513 -40.65 -6.57 14.72
CA TYR A 513 -39.99 -5.53 13.93
C TYR A 513 -40.48 -4.14 14.30
N ASP A 514 -39.66 -3.14 13.96
CA ASP A 514 -40.07 -1.74 13.92
C ASP A 514 -39.94 -1.23 12.48
N LEU A 515 -40.94 -0.47 12.05
CA LEU A 515 -40.99 0.12 10.72
C LEU A 515 -41.22 1.62 10.87
N GLU A 516 -40.27 2.43 10.40
CA GLU A 516 -40.42 3.89 10.37
C GLU A 516 -41.13 4.33 9.09
N GLU A 517 -41.83 5.48 9.13
CA GLU A 517 -42.45 6.05 7.93
C GLU A 517 -41.37 6.49 6.92
N GLY A 518 -41.45 5.96 5.70
CA GLY A 518 -40.62 6.39 4.59
C GLY A 518 -41.25 7.49 3.74
N ALA A 519 -40.42 8.31 3.12
CA ALA A 519 -40.86 9.25 2.08
C ALA A 519 -40.99 8.54 0.72
N PRO A 520 -41.84 9.04 -0.21
CA PRO A 520 -41.79 8.63 -1.62
C PRO A 520 -40.36 8.76 -2.17
N ASP A 521 -39.88 7.75 -2.88
CA ASP A 521 -38.51 7.64 -3.39
C ASP A 521 -37.40 7.63 -2.30
N GLY A 522 -37.76 7.43 -1.02
CA GLY A 522 -36.85 7.38 0.12
C GLY A 522 -36.55 5.95 0.61
N THR A 523 -35.70 5.85 1.63
CA THR A 523 -35.47 4.60 2.36
C THR A 523 -36.50 4.44 3.48
N VAL A 524 -36.91 3.20 3.73
CA VAL A 524 -37.79 2.82 4.85
C VAL A 524 -36.94 2.07 5.87
N PRO A 525 -36.63 2.66 7.04
CA PRO A 525 -35.92 1.96 8.10
C PRO A 525 -36.76 0.79 8.63
N LEU A 526 -36.20 -0.42 8.56
CA LEU A 526 -36.76 -1.64 9.10
C LEU A 526 -35.76 -2.20 10.12
N THR A 527 -36.19 -2.33 11.37
CA THR A 527 -35.41 -2.97 12.43
C THR A 527 -36.02 -4.33 12.73
N LEU A 528 -35.21 -5.39 12.79
CA LEU A 528 -35.69 -6.76 13.00
C LEU A 528 -35.12 -7.32 14.30
N TYR A 529 -36.01 -7.72 15.20
CA TYR A 529 -35.62 -8.28 16.49
C TYR A 529 -35.60 -9.79 16.41
N TRP A 530 -34.41 -10.38 16.47
CA TRP A 530 -34.23 -11.82 16.41
C TRP A 530 -33.78 -12.37 17.76
N GLN A 531 -34.13 -13.63 18.04
CA GLN A 531 -33.62 -14.41 19.16
C GLN A 531 -33.07 -15.75 18.65
N VAL A 532 -31.78 -15.99 18.79
CA VAL A 532 -31.15 -17.27 18.40
C VAL A 532 -31.31 -18.27 19.53
N THR A 533 -32.20 -19.26 19.46
CA THR A 533 -32.52 -20.16 20.59
C THR A 533 -31.60 -21.38 20.68
N GLN A 534 -30.97 -21.79 19.57
CA GLN A 534 -30.00 -22.91 19.53
C GLN A 534 -28.74 -22.55 18.75
N PRO A 535 -27.60 -23.24 19.00
CA PRO A 535 -26.40 -23.11 18.17
C PRO A 535 -26.72 -23.58 16.74
N GLN A 536 -26.29 -22.79 15.74
CA GLN A 536 -26.60 -23.03 14.34
C GLN A 536 -25.48 -23.80 13.63
N SER A 537 -25.85 -24.67 12.69
CA SER A 537 -24.90 -25.45 11.89
C SER A 537 -24.41 -24.75 10.61
N GLY A 538 -24.90 -23.55 10.31
CA GLY A 538 -24.53 -22.77 9.13
C GLY A 538 -24.81 -21.28 9.29
N ASP A 539 -24.28 -20.48 8.36
CA ASP A 539 -24.53 -19.05 8.29
C ASP A 539 -25.88 -18.77 7.63
N TYR A 540 -26.71 -17.96 8.30
CA TYR A 540 -27.99 -17.51 7.78
C TYR A 540 -27.90 -16.02 7.44
N THR A 541 -28.45 -15.63 6.29
CA THR A 541 -28.54 -14.23 5.87
C THR A 541 -29.99 -13.79 5.94
N PRO A 542 -30.37 -12.86 6.84
CA PRO A 542 -31.69 -12.26 6.80
C PRO A 542 -31.83 -11.45 5.49
N PHE A 543 -33.01 -11.54 4.89
CA PHE A 543 -33.38 -10.74 3.73
C PHE A 543 -34.76 -10.13 3.96
N ALA A 544 -34.96 -8.94 3.42
CA ALA A 544 -36.23 -8.24 3.42
C ALA A 544 -36.61 -7.87 1.97
N HIS A 545 -37.85 -8.15 1.59
CA HIS A 545 -38.42 -7.73 0.32
C HIS A 545 -39.52 -6.70 0.56
N LEU A 546 -39.54 -5.65 -0.27
CA LEU A 546 -40.66 -4.73 -0.37
C LEU A 546 -41.49 -5.13 -1.60
N GLU A 547 -42.66 -5.68 -1.37
CA GLU A 547 -43.56 -6.16 -2.43
C GLU A 547 -44.91 -5.45 -2.34
N ASP A 548 -45.53 -5.15 -3.48
CA ASP A 548 -46.90 -4.60 -3.49
C ASP A 548 -47.98 -5.69 -3.41
N SER A 549 -49.24 -5.25 -3.36
CA SER A 549 -50.40 -6.15 -3.29
C SER A 549 -50.57 -7.07 -4.51
N GLN A 550 -49.86 -6.81 -5.62
CA GLN A 550 -49.86 -7.65 -6.82
C GLN A 550 -48.65 -8.60 -6.84
N GLY A 551 -47.80 -8.57 -5.81
CA GLY A 551 -46.58 -9.38 -5.71
C GLY A 551 -45.41 -8.82 -6.53
N HIS A 552 -45.47 -7.57 -6.99
CA HIS A 552 -44.33 -6.94 -7.63
C HIS A 552 -43.30 -6.50 -6.59
N ARG A 553 -42.03 -6.90 -6.77
CA ARG A 553 -40.93 -6.54 -5.88
C ARG A 553 -40.32 -5.20 -6.27
N TRP A 554 -40.46 -4.23 -5.38
CA TRP A 554 -39.91 -2.89 -5.52
C TRP A 554 -38.48 -2.77 -5.01
N SER A 555 -38.13 -3.52 -3.98
CA SER A 555 -36.78 -3.51 -3.39
C SER A 555 -36.47 -4.81 -2.66
N GLN A 556 -35.18 -5.09 -2.49
CA GLN A 556 -34.64 -6.19 -1.70
C GLN A 556 -33.36 -5.74 -1.00
N VAL A 557 -33.23 -6.14 0.25
CA VAL A 557 -32.00 -5.99 1.04
C VAL A 557 -31.64 -7.35 1.60
N GLU A 558 -30.36 -7.70 1.50
CA GLU A 558 -29.74 -8.85 2.14
C GLU A 558 -28.64 -8.30 3.04
N THR A 559 -28.67 -8.66 4.33
CA THR A 559 -27.79 -8.06 5.33
C THR A 559 -26.87 -9.13 5.91
N PHE A 560 -25.56 -8.98 5.77
CA PHE A 560 -24.56 -9.87 6.38
C PHE A 560 -24.11 -9.31 7.73
N ALA A 561 -25.06 -9.12 8.64
CA ALA A 561 -24.82 -8.38 9.87
C ALA A 561 -24.20 -9.20 11.01
N TYR A 562 -24.37 -10.54 10.99
CA TYR A 562 -23.83 -11.44 12.01
C TYR A 562 -23.69 -12.89 11.49
N PRO A 563 -22.48 -13.37 11.19
CA PRO A 563 -22.27 -14.77 10.83
C PRO A 563 -22.40 -15.67 12.05
N LEU A 564 -23.29 -16.66 11.95
CA LEU A 564 -23.65 -17.54 13.05
C LEU A 564 -22.62 -18.66 13.30
N HIS A 565 -21.66 -18.87 12.38
CA HIS A 565 -20.64 -19.92 12.49
C HIS A 565 -19.53 -19.67 13.54
N ASN A 566 -19.52 -18.53 14.24
CA ASN A 566 -18.49 -18.22 15.26
C ASN A 566 -18.78 -18.77 16.67
N GLY A 567 -19.76 -19.66 16.86
CA GLY A 567 -20.17 -20.12 18.20
C GLY A 567 -20.28 -21.64 18.34
N HIS A 568 -19.29 -22.28 18.95
CA HIS A 568 -19.54 -23.54 19.65
C HIS A 568 -20.47 -23.27 20.85
N GLY A 569 -21.78 -23.50 20.67
CA GLY A 569 -22.66 -23.84 21.78
C GLY A 569 -23.46 -22.71 22.47
N GLU A 570 -23.88 -21.64 21.78
CA GLU A 570 -24.67 -20.59 22.42
C GLU A 570 -26.18 -20.71 22.20
N ARG A 571 -26.93 -20.59 23.31
CA ARG A 571 -28.37 -20.43 23.40
C ARG A 571 -28.68 -18.96 23.65
N SER A 572 -29.68 -18.43 22.97
CA SER A 572 -30.31 -17.12 23.14
C SER A 572 -29.39 -15.92 22.85
N LEU A 573 -29.31 -15.47 21.59
CA LEU A 573 -28.76 -14.15 21.23
C LEU A 573 -29.88 -13.25 20.73
N CYS A 574 -30.00 -12.02 21.26
CA CYS A 574 -30.86 -11.02 20.63
C CYS A 574 -30.05 -10.21 19.62
N SER A 575 -30.38 -10.31 18.33
CA SER A 575 -29.84 -9.39 17.31
C SER A 575 -30.93 -8.40 16.90
N VAL A 576 -30.58 -7.12 16.92
CA VAL A 576 -31.45 -6.01 16.49
C VAL A 576 -30.93 -5.46 15.17
#